data_AF-A0A0M9E061-F1
#
_entry.id   AF-A0A0M9E061-F1
#
_cell.length_a   1.000
_cell.length_b   1.000
_cell.length_c   1.000
_cell.angle_alpha   90.00
_cell.angle_beta   90.00
_cell.angle_gamma   90.00
#
_symmetry.space_group_name_H-M   'P 1'
#
loop_
_entity.id
_entity.type
_entity.pdbx_description
1 polymer ?
#
loop_
_entity_poly.entity_id
_entity_poly.type
_entity_poly.pdbx_seq_one_letter_code
_entity_poly.pdbx_strand_id
1 'polypeptide(L)'
;MEEHKHNVGIYSGLYCGERVIRLITLATPHHGSPAANDKARANFLIDADLKTVLNLNDVFYWWQTDQDCITSIYDLFKSNTLLAALSNIFETTQNCQVQITDPNRSDLSWDNYNNLPQFQSEKNYWLDSLNKSSIYNSKLFAYYGTIDSNDSFYSYLMELTPTQLLTVFARSFITSPDPTFSFDDKYIPADYSPSGFPIPFDIHSQLMISAAMLKKCYYLENDGVVPLDSGRLFQQTVEKIVHFKGYDHTQMRADRTVNPILFNQIKEDLLNIFPSSTVLYTIDNNINPSNISFSWYKADCVYCENISYCLEIKKVNQVIFNSGEYESTPIKRTTYQLPIPLDDNTTYQWTVYPINDKSIKNTDVDWQTFTTGEDNSNSAPIAFFYVSPNTGYPSTIFNCNAANSYDLEDDSLTFQWNWADGSGYSLPSSSPVANHQYATHYCCIVFFMT
;
A
#
# COMPACT_ATOMS: atom_id res chain seq x y z
N MET A 1 -16.14 -7.04 1.35
CA MET A 1 -15.59 -5.66 1.36
C MET A 1 -15.65 -4.95 0.01
N GLU A 2 -15.63 -5.66 -1.12
CA GLU A 2 -15.82 -5.04 -2.45
C GLU A 2 -17.30 -4.91 -2.87
N GLU A 3 -18.24 -5.43 -2.09
CA GLU A 3 -19.64 -5.60 -2.51
C GLU A 3 -20.53 -4.36 -2.26
N HIS A 4 -20.05 -3.39 -1.48
CA HIS A 4 -20.80 -2.18 -1.14
C HIS A 4 -20.23 -0.96 -1.85
N LYS A 5 -21.12 -0.04 -2.26
CA LYS A 5 -20.74 1.25 -2.86
C LYS A 5 -20.81 2.38 -1.85
N HIS A 6 -19.93 3.37 -2.00
CA HIS A 6 -20.09 4.63 -1.29
C HIS A 6 -21.37 5.32 -1.77
N ASN A 7 -22.24 5.68 -0.83
CA ASN A 7 -23.51 6.34 -1.13
C ASN A 7 -23.42 7.87 -1.07
N VAL A 8 -22.32 8.42 -0.54
CA VAL A 8 -22.09 9.87 -0.34
C VAL A 8 -20.60 10.23 -0.42
N GLY A 9 -20.31 11.51 -0.64
CA GLY A 9 -18.95 12.07 -0.68
C GLY A 9 -18.26 11.98 -2.05
N ILE A 10 -16.99 12.38 -2.11
CA ILE A 10 -16.19 12.47 -3.36
C ILE A 10 -15.97 11.13 -4.08
N TYR A 11 -16.37 10.02 -3.45
CA TYR A 11 -16.24 8.66 -3.98
C TYR A 11 -17.60 7.99 -4.21
N SER A 12 -18.70 8.75 -4.16
CA SER A 12 -20.05 8.23 -4.37
C SER A 12 -20.17 7.45 -5.69
N GLY A 13 -20.77 6.26 -5.63
CA GLY A 13 -20.98 5.38 -6.80
C GLY A 13 -19.85 4.38 -7.09
N LEU A 14 -18.69 4.56 -6.46
CA LEU A 14 -17.57 3.60 -6.50
C LEU A 14 -17.76 2.52 -5.42
N TYR A 15 -17.27 1.32 -5.69
CA TYR A 15 -17.22 0.27 -4.67
C TYR A 15 -16.24 0.66 -3.56
N CYS A 16 -16.59 0.37 -2.31
CA CYS A 16 -15.74 0.61 -1.15
C CYS A 16 -14.37 -0.05 -1.32
N GLY A 17 -14.31 -1.18 -2.03
CA GLY A 17 -13.10 -1.90 -2.42
C GLY A 17 -12.23 -1.20 -3.47
N GLU A 18 -12.78 -0.35 -4.34
CA GLU A 18 -12.02 0.29 -5.44
C GLU A 18 -11.02 1.34 -4.95
N ARG A 19 -11.16 1.81 -3.70
CA ARG A 19 -10.17 2.66 -3.02
C ARG A 19 -9.12 1.84 -2.25
N VAL A 20 -9.32 0.54 -2.14
CA VAL A 20 -8.50 -0.35 -1.33
C VAL A 20 -7.30 -0.77 -2.17
N ILE A 21 -6.14 -0.22 -1.85
CA ILE A 21 -4.90 -0.75 -2.39
C ILE A 21 -4.55 -2.08 -1.66
N ARG A 22 -4.76 -2.20 -0.33
CA ARG A 22 -4.62 -3.44 0.53
C ARG A 22 -5.51 -3.37 1.82
N LEU A 23 -5.83 -4.46 2.57
CA LEU A 23 -7.01 -4.60 3.50
C LEU A 23 -6.91 -5.00 5.02
N ILE A 24 -7.13 -4.14 6.04
CA ILE A 24 -7.02 -4.38 7.49
C ILE A 24 -8.38 -4.89 7.90
N THR A 25 -8.57 -6.18 7.61
CA THR A 25 -9.35 -6.97 8.54
C THR A 25 -8.51 -7.16 9.80
N LEU A 26 -9.14 -7.50 10.91
CA LEU A 26 -8.49 -8.16 12.04
C LEU A 26 -9.14 -9.52 12.20
N ALA A 27 -9.32 -10.23 11.07
CA ALA A 27 -10.09 -11.47 10.93
C ALA A 27 -11.31 -11.60 11.86
N THR A 28 -11.98 -10.52 12.19
CA THR A 28 -13.14 -10.63 13.08
C THR A 28 -14.28 -11.26 12.29
N PRO A 29 -15.17 -12.02 12.95
CA PRO A 29 -16.28 -12.68 12.30
C PRO A 29 -17.14 -11.74 11.44
N HIS A 30 -16.86 -11.67 10.13
CA HIS A 30 -17.63 -10.84 9.21
C HIS A 30 -18.97 -11.52 8.86
N HIS A 31 -20.07 -10.79 9.04
CA HIS A 31 -21.38 -11.27 8.60
C HIS A 31 -21.36 -11.58 7.11
N GLY A 32 -21.80 -12.79 6.74
CA GLY A 32 -21.84 -13.22 5.35
C GLY A 32 -20.56 -13.89 4.85
N SER A 33 -19.54 -14.10 5.70
CA SER A 33 -18.41 -14.97 5.37
C SER A 33 -18.89 -16.36 4.93
N PRO A 34 -18.33 -16.96 3.88
CA PRO A 34 -18.69 -18.33 3.49
C PRO A 34 -18.50 -19.29 4.69
N ALA A 35 -19.51 -20.12 4.95
CA ALA A 35 -19.67 -21.00 6.12
C ALA A 35 -20.17 -20.36 7.43
N ALA A 36 -20.13 -19.03 7.58
CA ALA A 36 -20.71 -18.31 8.72
C ALA A 36 -22.21 -18.11 8.54
N ASN A 37 -23.02 -18.37 9.58
CA ASN A 37 -24.47 -18.19 9.59
C ASN A 37 -25.28 -18.87 8.45
N ASP A 38 -26.59 -19.01 8.66
CA ASP A 38 -27.44 -19.90 7.85
C ASP A 38 -27.50 -19.50 6.36
N LYS A 39 -27.68 -18.20 6.06
CA LYS A 39 -27.83 -17.72 4.68
C LYS A 39 -26.53 -17.79 3.87
N ALA A 40 -25.36 -17.55 4.47
CA ALA A 40 -24.11 -17.69 3.73
C ALA A 40 -23.72 -19.16 3.52
N ARG A 41 -24.34 -20.10 4.26
CA ARG A 41 -24.21 -21.54 4.06
C ARG A 41 -25.09 -22.14 2.98
N ALA A 42 -26.12 -21.43 2.53
CA ALA A 42 -27.11 -21.96 1.58
C ALA A 42 -26.51 -22.45 0.25
N ASN A 43 -25.28 -22.02 -0.08
CA ASN A 43 -24.58 -22.38 -1.30
C ASN A 43 -23.65 -23.61 -1.17
N PHE A 44 -23.52 -24.21 0.02
CA PHE A 44 -22.72 -25.41 0.23
C PHE A 44 -23.60 -26.67 0.20
N LEU A 45 -23.16 -27.71 -0.52
CA LEU A 45 -23.74 -29.04 -0.39
C LEU A 45 -23.33 -29.63 0.96
N ILE A 46 -24.17 -29.44 1.97
CA ILE A 46 -23.95 -29.94 3.34
C ILE A 46 -24.92 -31.07 3.67
N ASP A 47 -24.40 -32.19 4.15
CA ASP A 47 -25.23 -33.27 4.70
C ASP A 47 -25.76 -32.90 6.11
N ALA A 48 -26.63 -33.74 6.67
CA ALA A 48 -27.30 -33.46 7.95
C ALA A 48 -26.35 -33.43 9.16
N ASP A 49 -25.32 -34.28 9.15
CA ASP A 49 -24.31 -34.32 10.23
C ASP A 49 -23.42 -33.06 10.14
N LEU A 50 -23.06 -32.67 8.93
CA LEU A 50 -22.27 -31.47 8.64
C LEU A 50 -23.04 -30.18 8.97
N LYS A 51 -24.35 -30.14 8.72
CA LYS A 51 -25.22 -29.02 9.11
C LYS A 51 -25.29 -28.88 10.63
N THR A 52 -25.33 -29.99 11.35
CA THR A 52 -25.31 -30.00 12.83
C THR A 52 -24.02 -29.41 13.38
N VAL A 53 -22.87 -29.76 12.78
CA VAL A 53 -21.55 -29.20 13.14
C VAL A 53 -21.43 -27.71 12.84
N LEU A 54 -21.99 -27.22 11.73
CA LEU A 54 -21.99 -25.80 11.41
C LEU A 54 -22.88 -25.00 12.35
N ASN A 55 -24.06 -25.53 12.66
CA ASN A 55 -24.98 -24.91 13.61
C ASN A 55 -24.35 -24.81 15.01
N LEU A 56 -23.52 -25.77 15.41
CA LEU A 56 -22.73 -25.68 16.64
C LEU A 56 -21.74 -24.52 16.61
N ASN A 57 -20.92 -24.40 15.56
CA ASN A 57 -19.95 -23.29 15.46
C ASN A 57 -20.63 -21.93 15.42
N ASP A 58 -21.78 -21.85 14.76
CA ASP A 58 -22.65 -20.69 14.69
C ASP A 58 -23.03 -20.15 16.07
N VAL A 59 -23.53 -21.04 16.94
CA VAL A 59 -23.94 -20.75 18.31
C VAL A 59 -22.82 -20.11 19.13
N PHE A 60 -21.58 -20.55 18.93
CA PHE A 60 -20.46 -20.12 19.77
C PHE A 60 -19.70 -18.90 19.23
N TYR A 61 -19.69 -18.69 17.92
CA TYR A 61 -18.85 -17.65 17.30
C TYR A 61 -19.61 -16.57 16.54
N TRP A 62 -20.85 -16.86 16.13
CA TRP A 62 -21.59 -16.05 15.16
C TRP A 62 -22.96 -15.60 15.67
N TRP A 63 -23.33 -15.99 16.88
CA TRP A 63 -24.63 -15.75 17.45
C TRP A 63 -24.56 -14.69 18.55
N GLN A 64 -25.70 -14.05 18.79
CA GLN A 64 -25.89 -13.05 19.84
C GLN A 64 -25.53 -13.71 21.17
N THR A 65 -24.44 -13.25 21.77
CA THR A 65 -23.92 -13.72 23.05
C THR A 65 -24.58 -13.01 24.23
N ASP A 66 -25.88 -12.74 24.13
CA ASP A 66 -26.61 -12.27 25.29
C ASP A 66 -26.74 -13.40 26.35
N GLN A 67 -27.05 -12.98 27.57
CA GLN A 67 -27.09 -13.87 28.73
C GLN A 67 -28.15 -15.00 28.57
N ASP A 68 -29.21 -14.75 27.81
CA ASP A 68 -30.33 -15.67 27.63
C ASP A 68 -29.96 -16.80 26.65
N CYS A 69 -29.18 -16.48 25.61
CA CYS A 69 -28.65 -17.43 24.65
C CYS A 69 -27.63 -18.39 25.28
N ILE A 70 -26.69 -17.87 26.09
CA ILE A 70 -25.70 -18.68 26.81
C ILE A 70 -26.39 -19.65 27.76
N THR A 71 -27.41 -19.18 28.49
CA THR A 71 -28.16 -20.00 29.45
C THR A 71 -28.91 -21.14 28.76
N SER A 72 -29.54 -20.89 27.61
CA SER A 72 -30.29 -21.89 26.85
C SER A 72 -29.39 -23.03 26.32
N ILE A 73 -28.17 -22.70 25.86
CA ILE A 73 -27.18 -23.70 25.43
C ILE A 73 -26.74 -24.53 26.63
N TYR A 74 -26.42 -23.88 27.75
CA TYR A 74 -25.99 -24.55 28.96
C TYR A 74 -27.02 -25.57 29.46
N ASP A 75 -28.29 -25.18 29.54
CA ASP A 75 -29.37 -26.06 29.98
C ASP A 75 -29.59 -27.24 29.04
N LEU A 76 -29.40 -27.05 27.73
CA LEU A 76 -29.51 -28.11 26.73
C LEU A 76 -28.46 -29.20 26.93
N PHE A 77 -27.19 -28.83 27.10
CA PHE A 77 -26.09 -29.77 27.33
C PHE A 77 -26.15 -30.41 28.72
N LYS A 78 -26.72 -29.72 29.72
CA LYS A 78 -26.94 -30.25 31.08
C LYS A 78 -28.02 -31.34 31.12
N SER A 79 -29.06 -31.19 30.33
CA SER A 79 -30.27 -32.02 30.42
C SER A 79 -30.31 -33.21 29.46
N ASN A 80 -29.33 -33.33 28.54
CA ASN A 80 -29.34 -34.32 27.47
C ASN A 80 -28.02 -35.08 27.37
N THR A 81 -28.05 -36.27 26.75
CA THR A 81 -26.81 -36.90 26.27
C THR A 81 -26.16 -35.99 25.24
N LEU A 82 -24.83 -36.08 25.07
CA LEU A 82 -24.12 -35.28 24.08
C LEU A 82 -24.80 -35.34 22.70
N LEU A 83 -25.13 -36.54 22.22
CA LEU A 83 -25.79 -36.72 20.93
C LEU A 83 -27.16 -36.02 20.85
N ALA A 84 -27.97 -36.10 21.91
CA ALA A 84 -29.29 -35.45 21.95
C ALA A 84 -29.19 -33.93 22.10
N ALA A 85 -28.22 -33.41 22.85
CA ALA A 85 -27.94 -31.98 22.93
C ALA A 85 -27.52 -31.44 21.54
N LEU A 86 -26.64 -32.16 20.84
CA LEU A 86 -26.19 -31.78 19.50
C LEU A 86 -27.35 -31.75 18.48
N SER A 87 -28.25 -32.74 18.53
CA SER A 87 -29.41 -32.76 17.61
C SER A 87 -30.39 -31.60 17.83
N ASN A 88 -30.54 -31.13 19.07
CA ASN A 88 -31.55 -30.12 19.43
C ASN A 88 -30.99 -28.68 19.51
N ILE A 89 -29.69 -28.49 19.32
CA ILE A 89 -29.06 -27.18 19.55
C ILE A 89 -29.64 -26.12 18.63
N PHE A 90 -29.80 -26.42 17.34
CA PHE A 90 -30.27 -25.46 16.36
C PHE A 90 -31.66 -24.90 16.70
N GLU A 91 -32.60 -25.76 17.06
CA GLU A 91 -33.96 -25.36 17.41
C GLU A 91 -33.98 -24.54 18.71
N THR A 92 -33.23 -24.98 19.71
CA THR A 92 -33.17 -24.34 21.04
C THR A 92 -32.68 -22.90 20.96
N THR A 93 -31.83 -22.62 19.97
CA THR A 93 -31.03 -21.41 19.98
C THR A 93 -31.34 -20.51 18.76
N GLN A 94 -32.29 -20.88 17.88
CA GLN A 94 -32.64 -20.14 16.63
C GLN A 94 -32.79 -18.61 16.76
N ASN A 95 -33.28 -18.10 17.90
CA ASN A 95 -33.46 -16.66 18.14
C ASN A 95 -32.15 -15.91 18.46
N CYS A 96 -31.07 -16.63 18.69
CA CYS A 96 -29.74 -16.10 18.98
C CYS A 96 -28.95 -15.80 17.69
N GLN A 97 -29.50 -16.06 16.50
CA GLN A 97 -28.78 -15.89 15.24
C GLN A 97 -28.54 -14.42 14.90
N VAL A 98 -27.27 -14.04 14.74
CA VAL A 98 -26.94 -12.76 14.11
C VAL A 98 -27.26 -12.85 12.62
N GLN A 99 -28.10 -11.95 12.14
CA GLN A 99 -28.57 -11.93 10.76
C GLN A 99 -27.52 -11.30 9.84
N ILE A 100 -27.47 -11.74 8.57
CA ILE A 100 -26.59 -11.13 7.55
C ILE A 100 -26.84 -9.62 7.35
N THR A 101 -28.03 -9.15 7.74
CA THR A 101 -28.44 -7.74 7.69
C THR A 101 -28.07 -6.95 8.94
N ASP A 102 -27.63 -7.61 10.01
CA ASP A 102 -27.24 -6.93 11.24
C ASP A 102 -25.93 -6.16 10.99
N PRO A 103 -25.85 -4.87 11.32
CA PRO A 103 -24.64 -4.10 11.11
C PRO A 103 -23.54 -4.57 12.07
N ASN A 104 -22.39 -4.99 11.54
CA ASN A 104 -21.19 -5.31 12.31
C ASN A 104 -19.98 -4.54 11.77
N ARG A 105 -20.07 -3.20 11.92
CA ARG A 105 -19.00 -2.28 11.53
C ARG A 105 -17.84 -2.28 12.53
N SER A 106 -18.07 -2.81 13.73
CA SER A 106 -17.08 -2.95 14.82
C SER A 106 -15.90 -3.88 14.50
N ASP A 107 -16.05 -4.65 13.43
CA ASP A 107 -15.10 -5.58 12.83
C ASP A 107 -14.21 -4.94 11.76
N LEU A 108 -14.60 -3.75 11.29
CA LEU A 108 -13.80 -2.92 10.39
C LEU A 108 -13.08 -1.87 11.24
N SER A 109 -11.88 -2.21 11.69
CA SER A 109 -11.10 -1.31 12.55
C SER A 109 -10.53 -0.08 11.82
N TRP A 110 -10.79 0.06 10.52
CA TRP A 110 -10.40 1.23 9.75
C TRP A 110 -11.45 1.63 8.72
N ASP A 111 -12.00 2.83 8.88
CA ASP A 111 -12.46 3.62 7.76
C ASP A 111 -12.04 5.08 7.93
N ASN A 112 -11.92 5.81 6.83
CA ASN A 112 -11.53 7.22 6.84
C ASN A 112 -12.71 8.15 7.19
N TYR A 113 -13.73 7.64 7.89
CA TYR A 113 -15.00 8.31 8.16
C TYR A 113 -15.25 8.46 9.66
N ASN A 114 -14.48 9.34 10.28
CA ASN A 114 -14.48 9.57 11.74
C ASN A 114 -15.76 10.23 12.30
N ASN A 115 -16.66 10.73 11.44
CA ASN A 115 -17.82 11.56 11.82
C ASN A 115 -19.16 10.83 11.60
N LEU A 116 -19.28 9.59 12.10
CA LEU A 116 -20.56 8.88 12.16
C LEU A 116 -21.07 8.84 13.61
N PRO A 117 -22.08 9.65 13.99
CA PRO A 117 -22.58 9.73 15.36
C PRO A 117 -23.11 8.40 15.90
N GLN A 118 -23.69 7.57 15.03
CA GLN A 118 -24.26 6.27 15.39
C GLN A 118 -23.22 5.17 15.67
N PHE A 119 -21.93 5.42 15.38
CA PHE A 119 -20.85 4.42 15.53
C PHE A 119 -19.67 4.95 16.39
N GLN A 120 -19.90 5.94 17.27
CA GLN A 120 -18.84 6.55 18.08
C GLN A 120 -18.17 5.57 19.06
N SER A 121 -18.89 4.54 19.51
CA SER A 121 -18.36 3.45 20.35
C SER A 121 -17.41 2.51 19.60
N GLU A 122 -17.39 2.56 18.27
CA GLU A 122 -16.60 1.68 17.40
C GLU A 122 -15.39 2.40 16.79
N LYS A 123 -15.10 3.64 17.24
CA LYS A 123 -14.03 4.47 16.69
C LYS A 123 -12.65 4.07 17.24
N ASN A 124 -11.69 3.84 16.34
CA ASN A 124 -10.29 3.56 16.67
C ASN A 124 -9.49 4.85 16.93
N TYR A 125 -9.62 5.43 18.13
CA TYR A 125 -8.97 6.69 18.51
C TYR A 125 -7.44 6.69 18.34
N TRP A 126 -6.78 5.54 18.44
CA TRP A 126 -5.34 5.41 18.27
C TRP A 126 -4.87 5.59 16.81
N LEU A 127 -5.78 5.40 15.84
CA LEU A 127 -5.55 5.67 14.41
C LEU A 127 -5.89 7.11 14.01
N ASP A 128 -6.42 7.95 14.90
CA ASP A 128 -6.87 9.31 14.56
C ASP A 128 -5.78 10.15 13.90
N SER A 129 -4.54 10.05 14.36
CA SER A 129 -3.41 10.79 13.80
C SER A 129 -3.06 10.33 12.38
N LEU A 130 -3.20 9.03 12.10
CA LEU A 130 -3.02 8.47 10.76
C LEU A 130 -4.19 8.89 9.84
N ASN A 131 -5.43 8.84 10.33
CA ASN A 131 -6.62 9.21 9.56
C ASN A 131 -6.71 10.71 9.24
N LYS A 132 -6.07 11.57 10.04
CA LYS A 132 -6.00 13.03 9.78
C LYS A 132 -4.99 13.37 8.68
N SER A 133 -4.04 12.49 8.39
CA SER A 133 -3.00 12.76 7.42
C SER A 133 -3.41 12.29 6.02
N SER A 134 -3.36 13.22 5.06
CA SER A 134 -3.71 12.93 3.66
C SER A 134 -2.75 11.96 2.98
N ILE A 135 -1.58 11.72 3.59
CA ILE A 135 -0.56 10.75 3.16
C ILE A 135 -1.16 9.33 3.05
N TYR A 136 -2.15 9.01 3.87
CA TYR A 136 -2.71 7.67 4.01
C TYR A 136 -4.13 7.54 3.41
N ASN A 137 -4.65 8.58 2.74
CA ASN A 137 -6.02 8.66 2.22
C ASN A 137 -6.44 7.53 1.25
N SER A 138 -5.49 6.77 0.72
CA SER A 138 -5.67 5.67 -0.24
C SER A 138 -5.10 4.34 0.26
N LYS A 139 -4.71 4.24 1.54
CA LYS A 139 -3.75 3.24 1.99
C LYS A 139 -4.25 2.52 3.23
N LEU A 140 -4.48 1.23 3.08
CA LEU A 140 -5.09 0.37 4.08
C LEU A 140 -4.16 -0.88 4.14
N PHE A 141 -3.77 -1.36 5.33
CA PHE A 141 -2.84 -2.52 5.52
C PHE A 141 -3.61 -3.81 5.72
N ALA A 142 -3.14 -4.99 6.12
CA ALA A 142 -4.03 -6.16 6.22
C ALA A 142 -3.61 -7.20 7.26
N TYR A 143 -4.44 -7.48 8.28
CA TYR A 143 -4.07 -8.43 9.33
C TYR A 143 -5.16 -9.48 9.52
N TYR A 144 -4.89 -10.73 9.17
CA TYR A 144 -5.82 -11.81 9.49
C TYR A 144 -5.15 -12.81 10.42
N GLY A 145 -5.96 -13.42 11.28
CA GLY A 145 -5.49 -14.47 12.18
C GLY A 145 -5.08 -15.70 11.38
N THR A 146 -4.13 -16.46 11.91
CA THR A 146 -3.84 -17.81 11.41
C THR A 146 -3.58 -18.71 12.60
N ILE A 147 -3.96 -19.98 12.50
CA ILE A 147 -3.49 -20.98 13.45
C ILE A 147 -2.05 -21.38 13.09
N ASP A 148 -1.18 -21.44 14.09
CA ASP A 148 0.17 -22.00 13.92
C ASP A 148 0.05 -23.52 13.76
N SER A 149 0.35 -24.03 12.58
CA SER A 149 0.28 -25.45 12.28
C SER A 149 1.30 -26.28 13.07
N ASN A 150 2.32 -25.65 13.67
CA ASN A 150 3.31 -26.31 14.52
C ASN A 150 2.91 -26.31 16.00
N ASP A 151 1.77 -25.72 16.38
CA ASP A 151 1.29 -25.79 17.75
C ASP A 151 1.02 -27.26 18.13
N SER A 152 1.53 -27.68 19.29
CA SER A 152 1.44 -29.07 19.73
C SER A 152 0.01 -29.51 20.00
N PHE A 153 -0.84 -28.61 20.51
CA PHE A 153 -2.25 -28.91 20.76
C PHE A 153 -3.01 -28.99 19.44
N TYR A 154 -2.80 -28.04 18.53
CA TYR A 154 -3.40 -28.09 17.20
C TYR A 154 -2.98 -29.34 16.41
N SER A 155 -1.68 -29.69 16.45
CA SER A 155 -1.16 -30.90 15.81
C SER A 155 -1.84 -32.16 16.32
N TYR A 156 -2.03 -32.26 17.65
CA TYR A 156 -2.74 -33.37 18.26
C TYR A 156 -4.23 -33.42 17.83
N LEU A 157 -4.94 -32.28 17.79
CA LEU A 157 -6.31 -32.23 17.26
C LEU A 157 -6.36 -32.71 15.80
N MET A 158 -5.30 -32.43 15.04
CA MET A 158 -5.13 -32.90 13.67
C MET A 158 -4.81 -34.40 13.54
N GLU A 159 -4.63 -35.14 14.64
CA GLU A 159 -4.56 -36.62 14.65
C GLU A 159 -5.92 -37.29 14.93
N LEU A 160 -6.88 -36.57 15.55
CA LEU A 160 -8.19 -37.12 15.93
C LEU A 160 -9.13 -37.45 14.75
N THR A 161 -9.99 -38.46 14.87
CA THR A 161 -11.07 -38.65 13.89
C THR A 161 -12.12 -37.52 14.02
N PRO A 162 -12.93 -37.23 12.98
CA PRO A 162 -13.97 -36.20 13.07
C PRO A 162 -14.91 -36.37 14.27
N THR A 163 -15.29 -37.61 14.61
CA THR A 163 -16.15 -37.91 15.77
C THR A 163 -15.45 -37.65 17.10
N GLN A 164 -14.15 -37.97 17.20
CA GLN A 164 -13.35 -37.66 18.38
C GLN A 164 -13.19 -36.15 18.54
N LEU A 165 -12.95 -35.43 17.46
CA LEU A 165 -12.79 -33.98 17.45
C LEU A 165 -14.08 -33.26 17.86
N LEU A 166 -15.23 -33.73 17.38
CA LEU A 166 -16.55 -33.24 17.80
C LEU A 166 -16.78 -33.43 19.31
N THR A 167 -16.31 -34.54 19.86
CA THR A 167 -16.38 -34.83 21.30
C THR A 167 -15.51 -33.87 22.11
N VAL A 168 -14.28 -33.60 21.64
CA VAL A 168 -13.38 -32.62 22.25
C VAL A 168 -13.95 -31.20 22.18
N PHE A 169 -14.48 -30.81 21.02
CA PHE A 169 -15.15 -29.52 20.82
C PHE A 169 -16.29 -29.32 21.80
N ALA A 170 -17.25 -30.25 21.86
CA ALA A 170 -18.39 -30.12 22.77
C ALA A 170 -17.99 -30.03 24.25
N ARG A 171 -16.94 -30.75 24.67
CA ARG A 171 -16.44 -30.70 26.06
C ARG A 171 -15.71 -29.38 26.39
N SER A 172 -15.03 -28.76 25.42
CA SER A 172 -14.26 -27.52 25.63
C SER A 172 -15.10 -26.30 26.02
N PHE A 173 -16.41 -26.32 25.77
CA PHE A 173 -17.34 -25.22 26.08
C PHE A 173 -18.18 -25.46 27.34
N ILE A 174 -18.12 -26.65 27.95
CA ILE A 174 -18.77 -26.92 29.23
C ILE A 174 -17.89 -26.33 30.35
N THR A 175 -17.86 -25.01 30.42
CA THR A 175 -17.31 -24.30 31.59
C THR A 175 -18.46 -24.01 32.53
N SER A 176 -18.61 -24.88 33.52
CA SER A 176 -19.64 -24.75 34.54
C SER A 176 -19.28 -23.64 35.55
N PRO A 177 -20.17 -22.66 35.80
CA PRO A 177 -20.09 -21.83 37.02
C PRO A 177 -20.57 -22.60 38.28
N ASP A 178 -21.12 -23.80 38.11
CA ASP A 178 -21.58 -24.69 39.18
C ASP A 178 -20.42 -25.59 39.68
N PRO A 179 -20.02 -25.51 40.97
CA PRO A 179 -18.94 -26.29 41.56
C PRO A 179 -19.23 -27.79 41.71
N THR A 180 -20.42 -28.26 41.34
CA THR A 180 -20.80 -29.68 41.36
C THR A 180 -20.42 -30.46 40.10
N PHE A 181 -19.91 -29.79 39.06
CA PHE A 181 -19.35 -30.44 37.88
C PHE A 181 -17.95 -30.99 38.19
N SER A 182 -17.76 -32.31 38.07
CA SER A 182 -16.53 -33.03 38.43
C SER A 182 -15.36 -32.69 37.48
N PHE A 183 -14.15 -32.74 38.03
CA PHE A 183 -12.86 -32.49 37.34
C PHE A 183 -12.56 -33.43 36.15
N ASP A 184 -13.34 -34.48 35.93
CA ASP A 184 -13.12 -35.51 34.89
C ASP A 184 -13.43 -35.04 33.45
N ASP A 185 -14.17 -33.93 33.27
CA ASP A 185 -14.51 -33.40 31.94
C ASP A 185 -13.48 -32.42 31.36
N LYS A 186 -12.39 -32.17 32.09
CA LYS A 186 -11.28 -31.30 31.66
C LYS A 186 -10.23 -32.01 30.80
N TYR A 187 -10.42 -33.30 30.58
CA TYR A 187 -9.49 -34.15 29.88
C TYR A 187 -10.18 -34.77 28.68
N ILE A 188 -9.40 -34.99 27.64
CA ILE A 188 -9.85 -35.80 26.52
C ILE A 188 -10.03 -37.24 27.05
N PRO A 189 -11.19 -37.88 26.81
CA PRO A 189 -11.43 -39.24 27.30
C PRO A 189 -10.27 -40.18 26.98
N ALA A 190 -9.91 -41.05 27.90
CA ALA A 190 -8.75 -41.95 27.78
C ALA A 190 -8.76 -42.80 26.50
N ASP A 191 -9.96 -43.12 26.00
CA ASP A 191 -10.19 -43.85 24.74
C ASP A 191 -9.72 -43.07 23.48
N TYR A 192 -9.53 -41.75 23.60
CA TYR A 192 -9.15 -40.83 22.53
C TYR A 192 -7.81 -40.10 22.80
N SER A 193 -7.33 -40.16 24.04
CA SER A 193 -6.03 -39.67 24.47
C SER A 193 -5.44 -40.63 25.51
N PRO A 194 -4.62 -41.62 25.11
CA PRO A 194 -4.06 -42.61 26.03
C PRO A 194 -3.23 -42.01 27.17
N SER A 195 -2.76 -40.77 27.01
CA SER A 195 -1.99 -39.98 27.98
C SER A 195 -2.84 -39.00 28.81
N GLY A 196 -4.14 -38.87 28.56
CA GLY A 196 -5.03 -37.95 29.27
C GLY A 196 -4.65 -36.49 29.01
N PHE A 197 -4.66 -36.04 27.75
CA PHE A 197 -4.31 -34.66 27.43
C PHE A 197 -5.32 -33.68 28.05
N PRO A 198 -4.87 -32.68 28.84
CA PRO A 198 -5.76 -31.66 29.37
C PRO A 198 -6.26 -30.78 28.22
N ILE A 199 -7.57 -30.57 28.13
CA ILE A 199 -8.14 -29.58 27.20
C ILE A 199 -7.89 -28.22 27.85
N PRO A 200 -7.11 -27.31 27.24
CA PRO A 200 -6.94 -25.98 27.81
C PRO A 200 -8.26 -25.21 27.65
N PHE A 201 -8.81 -24.70 28.76
CA PHE A 201 -10.06 -23.95 28.79
C PHE A 201 -9.78 -22.45 28.66
N ASP A 202 -9.19 -22.08 27.54
CA ASP A 202 -8.97 -20.69 27.14
C ASP A 202 -9.49 -20.45 25.72
N ILE A 203 -9.81 -19.20 25.42
CA ILE A 203 -10.39 -18.80 24.12
C ILE A 203 -9.47 -19.20 22.96
N HIS A 204 -8.16 -19.14 23.16
CA HIS A 204 -7.18 -19.49 22.13
C HIS A 204 -7.24 -20.97 21.75
N SER A 205 -7.39 -21.84 22.74
CA SER A 205 -7.52 -23.28 22.53
C SER A 205 -8.87 -23.67 21.91
N GLN A 206 -9.95 -22.96 22.25
CA GLN A 206 -11.26 -23.11 21.60
C GLN A 206 -11.18 -22.79 20.11
N LEU A 207 -10.47 -21.72 19.73
CA LEU A 207 -10.22 -21.36 18.33
C LEU A 207 -9.43 -22.45 17.58
N MET A 208 -8.41 -23.06 18.20
CA MET A 208 -7.68 -24.17 17.58
C MET A 208 -8.57 -25.40 17.34
N ILE A 209 -9.47 -25.73 18.27
CA ILE A 209 -10.40 -26.85 18.11
C ILE A 209 -11.38 -26.56 16.96
N SER A 210 -11.93 -25.35 16.91
CA SER A 210 -12.76 -24.90 15.78
C SER A 210 -11.99 -24.96 14.47
N ALA A 211 -10.72 -24.58 14.48
CA ALA A 211 -9.93 -24.58 13.27
C ALA A 211 -9.66 -25.98 12.74
N ALA A 212 -9.38 -26.92 13.65
CA ALA A 212 -9.22 -28.33 13.30
C ALA A 212 -10.53 -28.90 12.74
N MET A 213 -11.69 -28.50 13.29
CA MET A 213 -13.01 -28.91 12.79
C MET A 213 -13.26 -28.37 11.40
N LEU A 214 -13.05 -27.06 11.18
CA LEU A 214 -13.18 -26.42 9.87
C LEU A 214 -12.22 -27.06 8.83
N LYS A 215 -10.99 -27.36 9.24
CA LYS A 215 -10.01 -27.98 8.36
C LYS A 215 -10.33 -29.43 8.02
N LYS A 216 -10.73 -30.25 9.00
CA LYS A 216 -10.97 -31.69 8.79
C LYS A 216 -12.32 -32.01 8.18
N CYS A 217 -13.36 -31.27 8.56
CA CYS A 217 -14.71 -31.51 8.08
C CYS A 217 -14.99 -30.79 6.74
N TYR A 218 -14.28 -29.69 6.45
CA TYR A 218 -14.58 -28.84 5.29
C TYR A 218 -13.39 -28.58 4.36
N TYR A 219 -12.19 -29.08 4.70
CA TYR A 219 -10.95 -28.84 3.95
C TYR A 219 -10.57 -27.35 3.83
N LEU A 220 -11.13 -26.49 4.69
CA LEU A 220 -10.90 -25.05 4.69
C LEU A 220 -9.69 -24.71 5.54
N GLU A 221 -8.71 -24.03 4.94
CA GLU A 221 -7.73 -23.30 5.74
C GLU A 221 -8.44 -22.13 6.43
N ASN A 222 -8.22 -21.98 7.72
CA ASN A 222 -9.00 -21.05 8.54
C ASN A 222 -8.23 -20.66 9.81
N ASP A 223 -8.77 -19.70 10.56
CA ASP A 223 -8.18 -19.18 11.80
C ASP A 223 -8.94 -19.59 13.08
N GLY A 224 -9.91 -20.50 12.95
CA GLY A 224 -10.81 -20.92 14.01
C GLY A 224 -12.18 -20.28 13.94
N VAL A 225 -12.36 -19.22 13.14
CA VAL A 225 -13.65 -18.53 12.99
C VAL A 225 -14.05 -18.44 11.52
N VAL A 226 -13.15 -18.00 10.65
CA VAL A 226 -13.41 -17.81 9.20
C VAL A 226 -12.37 -18.50 8.32
N PRO A 227 -12.72 -18.88 7.09
CA PRO A 227 -11.73 -19.31 6.10
C PRO A 227 -10.69 -18.22 5.84
N LEU A 228 -9.42 -18.60 5.65
CA LEU A 228 -8.35 -17.64 5.34
C LEU A 228 -8.67 -16.83 4.08
N ASP A 229 -9.30 -17.46 3.09
CA ASP A 229 -9.73 -16.80 1.85
C ASP A 229 -10.79 -15.73 2.09
N SER A 230 -11.61 -15.87 3.14
CA SER A 230 -12.57 -14.83 3.55
C SER A 230 -11.90 -13.69 4.29
N GLY A 231 -10.78 -13.95 4.98
CA GLY A 231 -10.01 -12.94 5.69
C GLY A 231 -9.09 -12.11 4.78
N ARG A 232 -8.85 -12.56 3.54
CA ARG A 232 -7.96 -11.94 2.55
C ARG A 232 -8.70 -10.99 1.62
N LEU A 233 -8.00 -9.94 1.16
CA LEU A 233 -8.49 -9.13 0.04
C LEU A 233 -8.44 -9.96 -1.25
N PHE A 234 -9.51 -9.92 -2.02
CA PHE A 234 -9.64 -10.68 -3.25
C PHE A 234 -8.49 -10.37 -4.22
N GLN A 235 -7.92 -11.41 -4.83
CA GLN A 235 -6.80 -11.34 -5.79
C GLN A 235 -5.49 -10.72 -5.27
N GLN A 236 -5.32 -10.57 -3.94
CA GLN A 236 -4.07 -10.09 -3.36
C GLN A 236 -3.21 -11.22 -2.79
N THR A 237 -1.89 -11.01 -2.78
CA THR A 237 -0.92 -11.91 -2.14
C THR A 237 -0.56 -11.43 -0.74
N VAL A 238 -0.28 -12.37 0.16
CA VAL A 238 0.15 -12.08 1.53
C VAL A 238 1.66 -11.83 1.53
N GLU A 239 2.06 -10.64 1.94
CA GLU A 239 3.47 -10.21 1.90
C GLU A 239 4.25 -10.61 3.15
N LYS A 240 3.62 -10.53 4.32
CA LYS A 240 4.21 -10.83 5.62
C LYS A 240 3.15 -11.44 6.53
N ILE A 241 3.52 -12.48 7.27
CA ILE A 241 2.71 -13.04 8.37
C ILE A 241 3.43 -12.68 9.67
N VAL A 242 2.71 -12.07 10.60
CA VAL A 242 3.22 -11.74 11.94
C VAL A 242 2.46 -12.57 12.96
N HIS A 243 3.17 -13.44 13.68
CA HIS A 243 2.56 -14.30 14.69
C HIS A 243 2.52 -13.60 16.05
N PHE A 244 1.31 -13.34 16.54
CA PHE A 244 1.09 -12.84 17.89
C PHE A 244 0.67 -14.00 18.80
N LYS A 245 1.63 -14.67 19.43
CA LYS A 245 1.39 -15.90 20.19
C LYS A 245 0.40 -15.67 21.35
N GLY A 246 -0.64 -16.52 21.41
CA GLY A 246 -1.69 -16.51 22.43
C GLY A 246 -2.73 -15.40 22.28
N TYR A 247 -2.71 -14.62 21.19
CA TYR A 247 -3.81 -13.69 20.91
C TYR A 247 -5.05 -14.47 20.45
N ASP A 248 -6.23 -14.04 20.92
CA ASP A 248 -7.53 -14.49 20.43
C ASP A 248 -8.20 -13.40 19.57
N HIS A 249 -9.34 -13.68 18.94
CA HIS A 249 -10.04 -12.70 18.07
C HIS A 249 -10.46 -11.42 18.81
N THR A 250 -10.88 -11.51 20.07
CA THR A 250 -11.27 -10.33 20.86
C THR A 250 -10.06 -9.44 21.12
N GLN A 251 -8.91 -10.05 21.41
CA GLN A 251 -7.62 -9.38 21.59
C GLN A 251 -7.02 -8.91 20.26
N MET A 252 -7.30 -9.58 19.14
CA MET A 252 -6.92 -9.06 17.83
C MET A 252 -7.74 -7.81 17.49
N ARG A 253 -9.02 -7.79 17.84
CA ARG A 253 -9.92 -6.64 17.66
C ARG A 253 -9.59 -5.45 18.55
N ALA A 254 -9.26 -5.67 19.82
CA ALA A 254 -9.14 -4.62 20.83
C ALA A 254 -7.73 -4.45 21.44
N ASP A 255 -6.75 -5.23 20.96
CA ASP A 255 -5.47 -5.49 21.63
C ASP A 255 -5.65 -6.07 23.05
N ARG A 256 -4.55 -6.43 23.70
CA ARG A 256 -4.54 -6.77 25.12
C ARG A 256 -4.50 -5.50 25.95
N THR A 257 -5.38 -5.40 26.95
CA THR A 257 -5.51 -4.24 27.85
C THR A 257 -4.24 -3.85 28.61
N VAL A 258 -3.29 -4.78 28.77
CA VAL A 258 -2.06 -4.58 29.58
C VAL A 258 -0.83 -4.27 28.73
N ASN A 259 -0.85 -4.51 27.42
CA ASN A 259 0.30 -4.24 26.55
C ASN A 259 -0.13 -4.23 25.07
N PRO A 260 -0.34 -3.04 24.45
CA PRO A 260 -0.84 -2.95 23.09
C PRO A 260 0.26 -3.19 22.04
N ILE A 261 0.87 -4.38 22.08
CA ILE A 261 1.97 -4.78 21.19
C ILE A 261 1.48 -4.93 19.76
N LEU A 262 0.26 -5.43 19.57
CA LEU A 262 -0.32 -5.64 18.25
C LEU A 262 -0.47 -4.31 17.53
N PHE A 263 -1.15 -3.33 18.14
CA PHE A 263 -1.39 -2.04 17.49
C PHE A 263 -0.11 -1.21 17.30
N ASN A 264 0.86 -1.31 18.22
CA ASN A 264 2.17 -0.71 18.01
C ASN A 264 2.91 -1.37 16.83
N GLN A 265 2.91 -2.70 16.73
CA GLN A 265 3.56 -3.41 15.63
C GLN A 265 2.87 -3.11 14.30
N ILE A 266 1.53 -3.03 14.28
CA ILE A 266 0.77 -2.58 13.11
C ILE A 266 1.27 -1.22 12.70
N LYS A 267 1.25 -0.23 13.59
CA LYS A 267 1.71 1.14 13.32
C LYS A 267 3.14 1.17 12.76
N GLU A 268 4.06 0.41 13.34
CA GLU A 268 5.43 0.33 12.84
C GLU A 268 5.49 -0.26 11.43
N ASP A 269 4.78 -1.36 11.15
CA ASP A 269 4.68 -1.93 9.80
C ASP A 269 4.04 -0.93 8.82
N LEU A 270 3.06 -0.11 9.27
CA LEU A 270 2.46 0.97 8.48
C LEU A 270 3.51 1.99 8.06
N LEU A 271 4.33 2.46 8.99
CA LEU A 271 5.27 3.55 8.76
C LEU A 271 6.50 3.08 7.96
N ASN A 272 6.98 1.87 8.24
CA ASN A 272 8.24 1.36 7.69
C ASN A 272 8.15 0.91 6.22
N ILE A 273 6.94 0.84 5.63
CA ILE A 273 6.78 0.58 4.19
C ILE A 273 6.88 1.86 3.34
N PHE A 274 6.66 3.02 3.95
CA PHE A 274 6.81 4.28 3.24
C PHE A 274 8.29 4.59 3.09
N PRO A 275 8.75 4.91 1.87
CA PRO A 275 10.00 5.64 1.73
C PRO A 275 9.97 6.90 2.62
N SER A 276 11.07 7.18 3.31
CA SER A 276 11.25 8.43 4.03
C SER A 276 11.10 9.63 3.09
N SER A 277 10.81 10.81 3.63
CA SER A 277 11.02 12.03 2.87
C SER A 277 12.49 12.15 2.47
N THR A 278 12.76 12.94 1.43
CA THR A 278 14.12 13.23 0.98
C THR A 278 14.46 14.70 1.23
N VAL A 279 15.71 14.97 1.59
CA VAL A 279 16.24 16.33 1.70
C VAL A 279 16.63 16.81 0.31
N LEU A 280 16.00 17.91 -0.13
CA LEU A 280 16.24 18.52 -1.43
C LEU A 280 17.47 19.43 -1.38
N TYR A 281 18.30 19.43 -2.43
CA TYR A 281 19.44 20.34 -2.53
C TYR A 281 18.93 21.72 -2.92
N THR A 282 19.42 22.76 -2.26
CA THR A 282 19.03 24.12 -2.60
C THR A 282 19.50 24.48 -4.00
N ILE A 283 18.59 25.07 -4.77
CA ILE A 283 18.86 25.66 -6.06
C ILE A 283 18.97 27.17 -5.83
N ASP A 284 20.08 27.75 -6.25
CA ASP A 284 20.30 29.19 -6.14
C ASP A 284 19.28 29.96 -7.01
N ASN A 285 19.03 31.22 -6.65
CA ASN A 285 18.23 32.10 -7.50
C ASN A 285 19.04 32.58 -8.71
N ASN A 286 18.34 33.12 -9.70
CA ASN A 286 18.86 33.62 -10.96
C ASN A 286 19.57 32.53 -11.78
N ILE A 287 19.05 31.32 -11.80
CA ILE A 287 19.60 30.22 -12.62
C ILE A 287 19.13 30.29 -14.07
N ASN A 288 19.93 29.71 -14.98
CA ASN A 288 19.61 29.57 -16.40
C ASN A 288 18.30 28.76 -16.56
N PRO A 289 17.23 29.34 -17.13
CA PRO A 289 15.93 28.66 -17.28
C PRO A 289 15.95 27.45 -18.24
N SER A 290 16.89 27.42 -19.20
CA SER A 290 17.04 26.37 -20.20
C SER A 290 17.91 25.21 -19.73
N ASN A 291 18.66 25.37 -18.63
CA ASN A 291 19.61 24.37 -18.15
C ASN A 291 19.59 24.23 -16.62
N ILE A 292 18.61 23.47 -16.12
CA ILE A 292 18.39 23.28 -14.69
C ILE A 292 18.50 21.80 -14.32
N SER A 293 19.26 21.52 -13.26
CA SER A 293 19.39 20.18 -12.67
C SER A 293 18.89 20.18 -11.24
N PHE A 294 18.01 19.23 -10.92
CA PHE A 294 17.46 19.00 -9.59
C PHE A 294 18.20 17.86 -8.92
N SER A 295 18.59 18.01 -7.65
CA SER A 295 19.31 17.00 -6.89
C SER A 295 18.75 16.84 -5.48
N TRP A 296 18.81 15.64 -4.93
CA TRP A 296 18.30 15.33 -3.60
C TRP A 296 19.08 14.20 -2.93
N TYR A 297 18.91 14.02 -1.63
CA TYR A 297 19.49 12.86 -0.92
C TYR A 297 18.69 11.58 -1.21
N LYS A 298 19.35 10.41 -1.17
CA LYS A 298 18.62 9.15 -1.29
C LYS A 298 17.64 9.03 -0.11
N ALA A 299 16.38 8.70 -0.39
CA ALA A 299 15.43 8.35 0.66
C ALA A 299 15.73 6.96 1.21
N ASP A 300 15.35 6.72 2.46
CA ASP A 300 15.51 5.44 3.16
C ASP A 300 14.17 4.71 3.24
N CYS A 301 14.22 3.38 3.36
CA CYS A 301 13.05 2.58 3.65
C CYS A 301 13.46 1.24 4.23
N VAL A 302 12.76 0.79 5.26
CA VAL A 302 13.07 -0.47 5.96
C VAL A 302 12.58 -1.68 5.17
N TYR A 303 11.40 -1.58 4.54
CA TYR A 303 10.75 -2.67 3.81
C TYR A 303 10.63 -2.41 2.29
N CYS A 304 11.55 -1.64 1.72
CA CYS A 304 11.61 -1.41 0.28
C CYS A 304 12.90 -1.98 -0.29
N GLU A 305 12.82 -2.78 -1.35
CA GLU A 305 14.01 -3.27 -2.04
C GLU A 305 14.67 -2.14 -2.86
N ASN A 306 13.85 -1.33 -3.51
CA ASN A 306 14.28 -0.23 -4.36
C ASN A 306 13.38 0.99 -4.18
N ILE A 307 14.00 2.17 -4.25
CA ILE A 307 13.30 3.45 -4.23
C ILE A 307 13.53 4.15 -5.56
N SER A 308 12.43 4.65 -6.11
CA SER A 308 12.39 5.51 -7.27
C SER A 308 11.75 6.85 -6.91
N TYR A 309 11.76 7.81 -7.82
CA TYR A 309 11.38 9.19 -7.54
C TYR A 309 10.50 9.76 -8.65
N CYS A 310 9.61 10.66 -8.25
CA CYS A 310 8.79 11.48 -9.12
C CYS A 310 8.99 12.95 -8.75
N LEU A 311 9.53 13.74 -9.68
CA LEU A 311 9.77 15.17 -9.50
C LEU A 311 8.54 15.96 -9.96
N GLU A 312 8.14 16.96 -9.19
CA GLU A 312 7.03 17.85 -9.50
C GLU A 312 7.47 19.31 -9.36
N ILE A 313 7.13 20.13 -10.36
CA ILE A 313 7.40 21.57 -10.37
C ILE A 313 6.07 22.31 -10.55
N LYS A 314 5.89 23.38 -9.77
CA LYS A 314 4.73 24.25 -9.77
C LYS A 314 5.09 25.70 -10.07
N LYS A 315 4.22 26.37 -10.82
CA LYS A 315 4.18 27.81 -11.00
C LYS A 315 2.84 28.31 -10.48
N VAL A 316 2.83 29.23 -9.52
CA VAL A 316 1.58 29.76 -8.92
C VAL A 316 0.61 28.63 -8.50
N ASN A 317 1.14 27.64 -7.78
CA ASN A 317 0.43 26.41 -7.35
C ASN A 317 -0.12 25.49 -8.45
N GLN A 318 0.08 25.80 -9.73
CA GLN A 318 -0.27 24.93 -10.85
C GLN A 318 0.92 24.05 -11.20
N VAL A 319 0.71 22.74 -11.34
CA VAL A 319 1.75 21.79 -11.81
C VAL A 319 2.07 22.12 -13.25
N ILE A 320 3.34 22.46 -13.51
CA ILE A 320 3.87 22.71 -14.86
C ILE A 320 4.73 21.56 -15.38
N PHE A 321 5.24 20.73 -14.47
CA PHE A 321 6.03 19.57 -14.82
C PHE A 321 5.84 18.47 -13.79
N ASN A 322 5.62 17.25 -14.27
CA ASN A 322 5.59 16.04 -13.46
C ASN A 322 6.37 14.94 -14.18
N SER A 323 7.47 14.48 -13.59
CA SER A 323 8.32 13.48 -14.23
C SER A 323 7.63 12.12 -14.40
N GLY A 324 6.60 11.82 -13.62
CA GLY A 324 5.82 10.58 -13.75
C GLY A 324 4.90 10.57 -14.96
N GLU A 325 4.57 11.74 -15.51
CA GLU A 325 3.82 11.87 -16.77
C GLU A 325 4.77 11.98 -17.97
N TYR A 326 5.98 12.50 -17.75
CA TYR A 326 6.98 12.70 -18.80
C TYR A 326 7.82 11.46 -19.08
N GLU A 327 8.23 10.73 -18.04
CA GLU A 327 9.07 9.54 -18.15
C GLU A 327 8.22 8.27 -18.23
N SER A 328 8.65 7.30 -19.04
CA SER A 328 8.01 5.98 -19.10
C SER A 328 8.32 5.11 -17.87
N THR A 329 9.35 5.46 -17.10
CA THR A 329 9.74 4.76 -15.88
C THR A 329 10.11 5.74 -14.76
N PRO A 330 9.79 5.43 -13.49
CA PRO A 330 10.18 6.24 -12.35
C PRO A 330 11.71 6.44 -12.24
N ILE A 331 12.13 7.62 -11.80
CA ILE A 331 13.55 8.01 -11.72
C ILE A 331 14.26 7.17 -10.67
N LYS A 332 15.35 6.47 -11.00
CA LYS A 332 16.14 5.65 -10.04
C LYS A 332 17.40 6.34 -9.50
N ARG A 333 17.76 7.49 -10.08
CA ARG A 333 18.87 8.34 -9.65
C ARG A 333 18.37 9.45 -8.72
N THR A 334 19.29 10.10 -8.01
CA THR A 334 18.98 11.22 -7.12
C THR A 334 19.25 12.59 -7.76
N THR A 335 19.32 12.62 -9.10
CA THR A 335 19.52 13.82 -9.90
C THR A 335 18.59 13.79 -11.12
N TYR A 336 18.13 14.94 -11.58
CA TYR A 336 17.25 15.04 -12.74
C TYR A 336 17.50 16.32 -13.51
N GLN A 337 17.92 16.18 -14.77
CA GLN A 337 18.03 17.28 -15.70
C GLN A 337 16.67 17.59 -16.29
N LEU A 338 16.20 18.83 -16.17
CA LEU A 338 14.91 19.22 -16.70
C LEU A 338 14.95 19.21 -18.24
N PRO A 339 14.01 18.53 -18.92
CA PRO A 339 14.02 18.40 -20.37
C PRO A 339 13.30 19.53 -21.10
N ILE A 340 12.69 20.46 -20.36
CA ILE A 340 11.98 21.64 -20.88
C ILE A 340 12.59 22.90 -20.26
N PRO A 341 12.67 24.00 -21.02
CA PRO A 341 13.03 25.29 -20.44
C PRO A 341 11.91 25.81 -19.54
N LEU A 342 12.27 26.65 -18.58
CA LEU A 342 11.34 27.42 -17.75
C LEU A 342 11.24 28.86 -18.26
N ASP A 343 10.24 29.61 -17.77
CA ASP A 343 10.11 31.02 -18.10
C ASP A 343 11.18 31.84 -17.36
N ASP A 344 11.65 32.91 -17.99
CA ASP A 344 12.60 33.85 -17.39
C ASP A 344 12.01 34.59 -16.18
N ASN A 345 12.88 35.01 -15.25
CA ASN A 345 12.56 35.84 -14.09
C ASN A 345 11.34 35.36 -13.29
N THR A 346 11.13 34.05 -13.23
CA THR A 346 9.92 33.43 -12.70
C THR A 346 10.25 32.55 -11.50
N THR A 347 9.48 32.69 -10.43
CA THR A 347 9.61 31.84 -9.23
C THR A 347 8.80 30.56 -9.37
N TYR A 348 9.47 29.44 -9.10
CA TYR A 348 8.89 28.11 -9.11
C TYR A 348 8.97 27.47 -7.72
N GLN A 349 8.10 26.50 -7.49
CA GLN A 349 8.18 25.58 -6.36
C GLN A 349 8.45 24.18 -6.90
N TRP A 350 9.27 23.40 -6.21
CA TRP A 350 9.52 22.02 -6.62
C TRP A 350 9.65 21.09 -5.43
N THR A 351 9.41 19.82 -5.69
CA THR A 351 9.60 18.72 -4.75
C THR A 351 9.89 17.42 -5.48
N VAL A 352 10.26 16.40 -4.70
CA VAL A 352 10.44 15.04 -5.16
C VAL A 352 9.69 14.11 -4.24
N TYR A 353 8.88 13.24 -4.84
CA TYR A 353 8.16 12.19 -4.16
C TYR A 353 8.89 10.85 -4.30
N PRO A 354 9.41 10.27 -3.20
CA PRO A 354 9.95 8.92 -3.21
C PRO A 354 8.85 7.86 -3.34
N ILE A 355 9.13 6.81 -4.09
CA ILE A 355 8.19 5.74 -4.46
C ILE A 355 8.92 4.41 -4.32
N ASN A 356 8.35 3.47 -3.56
CA ASN A 356 8.93 2.13 -3.47
C ASN A 356 8.58 1.25 -4.68
N ASP A 357 9.15 0.05 -4.71
CA ASP A 357 8.93 -1.01 -5.70
C ASP A 357 7.46 -1.46 -5.82
N LYS A 358 6.65 -1.21 -4.80
CA LYS A 358 5.20 -1.50 -4.78
C LYS A 358 4.35 -0.30 -5.20
N SER A 359 4.96 0.70 -5.82
CA SER A 359 4.32 1.94 -6.26
C SER A 359 3.73 2.76 -5.10
N ILE A 360 4.22 2.56 -3.87
CA ILE A 360 3.80 3.35 -2.70
C ILE A 360 4.59 4.65 -2.69
N LYS A 361 3.87 5.74 -2.99
CA LYS A 361 4.38 7.11 -3.00
C LYS A 361 4.30 7.75 -1.62
N ASN A 362 5.41 8.29 -1.13
CA ASN A 362 5.39 9.23 0.00
C ASN A 362 5.03 10.63 -0.52
N THR A 363 3.95 11.20 0.00
CA THR A 363 3.44 12.53 -0.37
C THR A 363 3.75 13.59 0.69
N ASP A 364 4.35 13.21 1.81
CA ASP A 364 4.84 14.10 2.86
C ASP A 364 6.26 14.52 2.51
N VAL A 365 6.35 15.60 1.75
CA VAL A 365 7.60 16.04 1.16
C VAL A 365 7.74 17.53 1.36
N ASP A 366 8.98 17.97 1.55
CA ASP A 366 9.31 19.38 1.62
C ASP A 366 9.22 20.03 0.23
N TRP A 367 8.81 21.29 0.21
CA TRP A 367 8.80 22.10 -1.00
C TRP A 367 9.89 23.17 -0.92
N GLN A 368 10.67 23.31 -1.98
CA GLN A 368 11.64 24.40 -2.11
C GLN A 368 11.25 25.35 -3.25
N THR A 369 11.69 26.60 -3.14
CA THR A 369 11.45 27.64 -4.13
C THR A 369 12.75 28.13 -4.74
N PHE A 370 12.74 28.44 -6.03
CA PHE A 370 13.85 29.12 -6.72
C PHE A 370 13.29 30.07 -7.79
N THR A 371 14.10 31.03 -8.23
CA THR A 371 13.75 31.98 -9.29
C THR A 371 14.74 31.85 -10.44
N THR A 372 14.25 31.75 -11.67
CA THR A 372 15.07 31.79 -12.90
C THR A 372 15.53 33.22 -13.20
N GLY A 373 16.60 33.40 -13.97
CA GLY A 373 17.12 34.72 -14.34
C GLY A 373 17.38 34.86 -15.84
N GLU A 374 16.83 35.92 -16.44
CA GLU A 374 16.91 36.23 -17.88
C GLU A 374 18.36 36.41 -18.37
N ASP A 375 19.21 37.10 -17.62
CA ASP A 375 20.62 37.34 -17.99
C ASP A 375 21.46 36.03 -18.10
N ASN A 376 20.92 34.92 -17.61
CA ASN A 376 21.57 33.61 -17.65
C ASN A 376 20.94 32.66 -18.68
N SER A 377 19.92 33.07 -19.44
CA SER A 377 19.27 32.24 -20.47
C SER A 377 20.04 32.22 -21.79
N ASN A 378 20.85 33.24 -22.06
CA ASN A 378 21.59 33.38 -23.32
C ASN A 378 22.86 32.50 -23.33
N SER A 379 23.00 31.66 -24.36
CA SER A 379 24.18 30.84 -24.59
C SER A 379 25.07 31.48 -25.66
N ALA A 380 26.38 31.20 -25.65
CA ALA A 380 27.21 31.63 -26.77
C ALA A 380 26.83 30.86 -28.05
N PRO A 381 26.68 31.52 -29.21
CA PRO A 381 26.20 30.85 -30.40
C PRO A 381 27.27 29.89 -30.96
N ILE A 382 26.83 28.80 -31.61
CA ILE A 382 27.69 27.73 -32.13
C ILE A 382 28.12 28.04 -33.57
N ALA A 383 29.41 28.34 -33.72
CA ALA A 383 30.01 28.74 -35.00
C ALA A 383 30.31 27.55 -35.92
N PHE A 384 29.82 27.61 -37.16
CA PHE A 384 30.14 26.64 -38.22
C PHE A 384 30.34 27.35 -39.55
N PHE A 385 31.46 27.09 -40.23
CA PHE A 385 31.69 27.60 -41.58
C PHE A 385 32.48 26.62 -42.44
N TYR A 386 32.37 26.81 -43.76
CA TYR A 386 33.23 26.16 -44.74
C TYR A 386 33.76 27.17 -45.76
N VAL A 387 34.86 26.80 -46.41
CA VAL A 387 35.58 27.65 -47.38
C VAL A 387 35.72 26.90 -48.70
N SER A 388 35.48 27.58 -49.82
CA SER A 388 35.66 27.02 -51.16
C SER A 388 36.29 28.03 -52.13
N PRO A 389 37.41 27.67 -52.80
CA PRO A 389 38.22 26.45 -52.60
C PRO A 389 38.99 26.48 -51.27
N ASN A 390 39.47 25.35 -50.75
CA ASN A 390 40.25 25.31 -49.49
C ASN A 390 41.74 25.64 -49.67
N THR A 391 42.21 25.71 -50.92
CA THR A 391 43.57 26.06 -51.31
C THR A 391 43.53 26.81 -52.63
N GLY A 392 44.54 27.64 -52.90
CA GLY A 392 44.56 28.47 -54.11
C GLY A 392 45.84 29.30 -54.23
N TYR A 393 45.87 30.11 -55.29
CA TYR A 393 46.92 31.07 -55.56
C TYR A 393 46.47 32.48 -55.12
N PRO A 394 47.35 33.50 -55.08
CA PRO A 394 46.95 34.88 -54.77
C PRO A 394 45.88 35.48 -55.71
N SER A 395 45.62 34.87 -56.86
CA SER A 395 44.51 35.23 -57.75
C SER A 395 43.18 34.55 -57.41
N THR A 396 43.17 33.64 -56.44
CA THR A 396 41.99 32.85 -56.06
C THR A 396 41.10 33.64 -55.13
N ILE A 397 39.81 33.73 -55.47
CA ILE A 397 38.77 34.24 -54.58
C ILE A 397 38.24 33.08 -53.75
N PHE A 398 38.37 33.19 -52.43
CA PHE A 398 37.88 32.25 -51.44
C PHE A 398 36.49 32.67 -50.99
N ASN A 399 35.51 31.77 -51.12
CA ASN A 399 34.15 31.99 -50.65
C ASN A 399 33.96 31.27 -49.33
N CYS A 400 33.54 31.99 -48.31
CA CYS A 400 33.22 31.46 -47.00
C CYS A 400 31.72 31.52 -46.76
N ASN A 401 31.17 30.46 -46.16
CA ASN A 401 29.76 30.40 -45.82
C ASN A 401 29.60 29.84 -44.41
N ALA A 402 28.99 30.64 -43.54
CA ALA A 402 28.70 30.34 -42.14
C ALA A 402 27.22 30.03 -41.86
N ALA A 403 26.41 29.74 -42.88
CA ALA A 403 24.94 29.62 -42.76
C ALA A 403 24.43 28.46 -41.88
N ASN A 404 25.30 27.52 -41.50
CA ASN A 404 24.95 26.44 -40.57
C ASN A 404 25.33 26.79 -39.12
N SER A 405 25.84 28.00 -38.86
CA SER A 405 25.98 28.47 -37.49
C SER A 405 24.60 28.72 -36.89
N TYR A 406 24.43 28.47 -35.60
CA TYR A 406 23.15 28.60 -34.94
C TYR A 406 23.33 29.05 -33.49
N ASP A 407 22.33 29.76 -33.01
CA ASP A 407 22.14 30.04 -31.59
C ASP A 407 21.15 29.04 -31.01
N LEU A 408 21.31 28.64 -29.74
CA LEU A 408 20.40 27.66 -29.12
C LEU A 408 19.03 28.28 -28.80
N GLU A 409 19.01 29.60 -28.62
CA GLU A 409 17.85 30.41 -28.31
C GLU A 409 17.23 31.04 -29.59
N ASP A 410 17.78 30.75 -30.78
CA ASP A 410 17.35 31.23 -32.11
C ASP A 410 17.47 32.76 -32.28
N ASP A 411 18.42 33.37 -31.57
CA ASP A 411 18.73 34.79 -31.71
C ASP A 411 19.34 35.14 -33.07
N SER A 412 19.17 36.41 -33.48
CA SER A 412 19.72 36.91 -34.75
C SER A 412 21.24 37.02 -34.70
N LEU A 413 21.92 36.22 -35.53
CA LEU A 413 23.39 36.15 -35.56
C LEU A 413 24.05 37.30 -36.32
N THR A 414 25.20 37.74 -35.80
CA THR A 414 26.09 38.66 -36.51
C THR A 414 27.44 38.00 -36.82
N PHE A 415 27.92 38.17 -38.06
CA PHE A 415 29.10 37.49 -38.60
C PHE A 415 30.28 38.45 -38.81
N GLN A 416 31.47 38.04 -38.38
CA GLN A 416 32.73 38.74 -38.64
C GLN A 416 33.82 37.76 -39.11
N TRP A 417 34.59 38.18 -40.11
CA TRP A 417 35.62 37.38 -40.75
C TRP A 417 36.99 38.00 -40.54
N ASN A 418 37.97 37.21 -40.08
CA ASN A 418 39.36 37.60 -40.06
C ASN A 418 40.15 36.68 -40.98
N TRP A 419 40.69 37.28 -42.05
CA TRP A 419 41.41 36.58 -43.10
C TRP A 419 42.85 36.25 -42.71
N ALA A 420 43.32 36.68 -41.54
CA ALA A 420 44.69 36.53 -41.05
C ALA A 420 45.78 37.09 -42.02
N ASP A 421 45.39 38.02 -42.89
CA ASP A 421 46.28 38.73 -43.82
C ASP A 421 46.80 40.07 -43.27
N GLY A 422 46.47 40.37 -42.01
CA GLY A 422 46.77 41.64 -41.36
C GLY A 422 45.68 42.69 -41.50
N SER A 423 44.58 42.44 -42.24
CA SER A 423 43.46 43.40 -42.38
C SER A 423 42.58 43.52 -41.13
N GLY A 424 42.72 42.60 -40.16
CA GLY A 424 41.83 42.48 -39.01
C GLY A 424 40.46 41.88 -39.36
N TYR A 425 39.50 41.99 -38.43
CA TYR A 425 38.13 41.53 -38.63
C TYR A 425 37.37 42.44 -39.61
N SER A 426 36.53 41.83 -40.44
CA SER A 426 35.54 42.54 -41.23
C SER A 426 34.55 43.29 -40.34
N LEU A 427 33.85 44.26 -40.92
CA LEU A 427 32.68 44.84 -40.27
C LEU A 427 31.65 43.72 -39.96
N PRO A 428 30.94 43.81 -38.83
CA PRO A 428 29.85 42.90 -38.53
C PRO A 428 28.77 42.96 -39.62
N SER A 429 28.26 41.80 -40.03
CA SER A 429 27.24 41.66 -41.06
C SER A 429 26.20 40.62 -40.66
N SER A 430 24.95 40.79 -41.10
CA SER A 430 23.93 39.73 -41.02
C SER A 430 24.03 38.70 -42.15
N SER A 431 24.91 38.92 -43.13
CA SER A 431 25.18 37.94 -44.18
C SER A 431 26.16 36.87 -43.67
N PRO A 432 25.80 35.58 -43.73
CA PRO A 432 26.72 34.50 -43.38
C PRO A 432 27.76 34.22 -44.49
N VAL A 433 27.68 34.92 -45.62
CA VAL A 433 28.58 34.73 -46.77
C VAL A 433 29.55 35.91 -46.90
N ALA A 434 30.82 35.59 -47.10
CA ALA A 434 31.88 36.56 -47.39
C ALA A 434 32.91 36.00 -48.37
N ASN A 435 33.64 36.90 -49.04
CA ASN A 435 34.59 36.57 -50.09
C ASN A 435 35.90 37.31 -49.84
N HIS A 436 37.03 36.67 -50.11
CA HIS A 436 38.34 37.32 -49.96
C HIS A 436 39.37 36.78 -50.95
N GLN A 437 40.33 37.63 -51.31
CA GLN A 437 41.45 37.30 -52.18
C GLN A 437 42.74 37.75 -51.52
N TYR A 438 43.65 36.81 -51.30
CA TYR A 438 44.94 37.08 -50.65
C TYR A 438 45.94 37.70 -51.61
N ALA A 439 46.63 38.76 -51.18
CA ALA A 439 47.73 39.36 -51.96
C ALA A 439 49.03 38.54 -51.93
N THR A 440 49.24 37.76 -50.87
CA THR A 440 50.44 36.93 -50.61
C THR A 440 50.05 35.59 -49.97
N HIS A 441 51.02 34.74 -49.64
CA HIS A 441 50.75 33.43 -49.03
C HIS A 441 50.27 33.57 -47.57
N TYR A 442 49.10 33.01 -47.25
CA TYR A 442 48.51 32.96 -45.91
C TYR A 442 47.92 31.57 -45.62
N CYS A 443 47.80 31.22 -44.33
CA CYS A 443 47.47 29.85 -43.92
C CYS A 443 46.06 29.66 -43.36
N CYS A 444 45.39 30.70 -42.88
CA CYS A 444 44.36 30.47 -41.88
C CYS A 444 43.24 31.53 -41.92
N ILE A 445 41.98 31.11 -41.76
CA ILE A 445 40.80 32.00 -41.66
C ILE A 445 40.21 31.81 -40.26
N VAL A 446 39.96 32.93 -39.57
CA VAL A 446 39.31 32.94 -38.25
C VAL A 446 37.91 33.53 -38.42
N PHE A 447 36.92 32.82 -37.89
CA PHE A 447 35.52 33.21 -37.91
C PHE A 447 35.07 33.57 -36.49
N PHE A 448 34.38 34.70 -36.35
CA PHE A 448 33.81 35.14 -35.08
C PHE A 448 32.32 35.42 -35.27
N MET A 449 31.54 35.02 -34.27
CA MET A 449 30.09 35.10 -34.27
C MET A 449 29.63 35.53 -32.88
N THR A 450 28.63 36.41 -32.86
CA THR A 450 28.01 36.97 -31.65
C THR A 450 26.53 37.10 -31.83
#